data_AF-A0A518G8I8-F1
#
_entry.id   AF-A0A518G8I8-F1
#
_cell.length_a   1.000
_cell.length_b   1.000
_cell.length_c   1.000
_cell.angle_alpha   90.00
_cell.angle_beta   90.00
_cell.angle_gamma   90.00
#
_symmetry.space_group_name_H-M   'P 1'
#
loop_
_entity.id
_entity.type
_entity.pdbx_description
1 polymer ?
#
loop_
_entity_poly.entity_id
_entity_poly.type
_entity_poly.pdbx_seq_one_letter_code
_entity_poly.pdbx_strand_id
1 'polypeptide(L)'
;MNSKFLLRMLLGWWGCVCMPATCLQAFQVGLFGRAEPDLVATYVFNGRDEATFRADLQRQGAVQLQRLQTVVELTDQQTQKLELAIKGDVTRFFRDVGEVREQTQGVNQNDQAAMQQVWQWVMPLRERSMRGLIDEDSLYQRMLETTLNESQWALYVAYRERRRTAEAHAIILYTVSELDRLLPLMHKQRQALVELLLEQPFPRKFRPEQKAYVGFLVLGRVDSTRFEQVLDQNQSKAVERIVAGYKNFAGGLKW
;
A
#
# COMPACT_ATOMS: atom_id res chain seq x y z
N MET A 1 -53.52 13.83 40.98
CA MET A 1 -54.88 13.27 41.12
C MET A 1 -55.55 13.24 39.75
N ASN A 2 -55.98 12.02 39.37
CA ASN A 2 -56.96 11.62 38.36
C ASN A 2 -57.84 12.70 37.71
N SER A 3 -58.19 12.51 36.42
CA SER A 3 -59.54 12.03 36.06
C SER A 3 -59.89 12.22 34.56
N LYS A 4 -60.04 11.07 33.89
CA LYS A 4 -61.08 10.68 32.92
C LYS A 4 -61.03 11.27 31.49
N PHE A 5 -60.93 10.45 30.44
CA PHE A 5 -61.86 9.43 29.88
C PHE A 5 -63.11 10.02 29.18
N LEU A 6 -63.24 9.62 27.90
CA LEU A 6 -64.45 9.42 27.09
C LEU A 6 -65.21 10.64 26.56
N LEU A 7 -65.09 10.87 25.24
CA LEU A 7 -66.28 10.97 24.40
C LEU A 7 -66.07 10.23 23.08
N ARG A 8 -66.95 9.26 22.85
CA ARG A 8 -67.04 8.34 21.71
C ARG A 8 -67.77 8.99 20.53
N MET A 9 -67.37 8.56 19.34
CA MET A 9 -68.19 8.16 18.17
C MET A 9 -69.32 9.10 17.72
N LEU A 10 -69.37 9.41 16.42
CA LEU A 10 -70.17 8.66 15.43
C LEU A 10 -69.99 9.24 14.02
N LEU A 11 -69.70 8.31 13.09
CA LEU A 11 -70.19 8.20 11.71
C LEU A 11 -69.91 9.32 10.69
N GLY A 12 -69.11 8.95 9.67
CA GLY A 12 -68.98 9.65 8.40
C GLY A 12 -68.31 8.75 7.37
N TRP A 13 -69.10 7.85 6.80
CA TRP A 13 -68.77 6.87 5.77
C TRP A 13 -68.68 7.59 4.40
N TRP A 14 -67.80 7.12 3.52
CA TRP A 14 -67.71 7.30 2.04
C TRP A 14 -66.49 8.09 1.50
N GLY A 15 -65.66 7.38 0.73
CA GLY A 15 -64.47 7.88 0.03
C GLY A 15 -63.47 6.73 -0.15
N CYS A 16 -63.80 5.69 -0.93
CA CYS A 16 -63.46 5.57 -2.34
C CYS A 16 -61.97 5.90 -2.66
N VAL A 17 -61.22 4.83 -2.96
CA VAL A 17 -60.24 4.72 -4.05
C VAL A 17 -59.15 5.78 -4.10
N CYS A 18 -57.95 5.41 -3.63
CA CYS A 18 -56.66 5.65 -4.29
C CYS A 18 -55.55 5.01 -3.43
N MET A 19 -55.29 3.71 -3.61
CA MET A 19 -54.01 3.15 -3.18
C MET A 19 -52.91 3.77 -4.06
N PRO A 20 -51.89 4.43 -3.50
CA PRO A 20 -50.78 4.90 -4.31
C PRO A 20 -50.03 3.68 -4.86
N ALA A 21 -49.79 3.69 -6.18
CA ALA A 21 -49.07 2.67 -6.93
C ALA A 21 -47.57 2.57 -6.58
N THR A 22 -47.17 2.93 -5.37
CA THR A 22 -45.76 2.99 -4.92
C THR A 22 -45.35 1.83 -4.03
N CYS A 23 -46.27 0.94 -3.62
CA CYS A 23 -45.91 -0.24 -2.80
C CYS A 23 -45.62 -1.52 -3.61
N LEU A 24 -45.89 -1.55 -4.92
CA LEU A 24 -45.68 -2.74 -5.78
C LEU A 24 -44.33 -2.76 -6.53
N GLN A 25 -43.50 -1.71 -6.41
CA GLN A 25 -42.13 -1.72 -6.93
C GLN A 25 -41.07 -2.15 -5.91
N ALA A 26 -41.40 -2.23 -4.62
CA ALA A 26 -40.45 -2.63 -3.58
C ALA A 26 -40.29 -4.16 -3.43
N PHE A 27 -41.11 -4.98 -4.11
CA PHE A 27 -41.09 -6.45 -3.96
C PHE A 27 -40.62 -7.23 -5.21
N GLN A 28 -40.35 -6.56 -6.33
CA GLN A 28 -39.86 -7.22 -7.56
C GLN A 28 -38.34 -7.19 -7.76
N VAL A 29 -37.58 -6.54 -6.86
CA VAL A 29 -36.10 -6.51 -6.93
C VAL A 29 -35.46 -7.75 -6.26
N GLY A 30 -36.26 -8.63 -5.64
CA GLY A 30 -35.76 -9.79 -4.89
C GLY A 30 -35.48 -11.07 -5.68
N LEU A 31 -35.79 -11.11 -6.99
CA LEU A 31 -35.76 -12.37 -7.79
C LEU A 31 -34.92 -12.30 -9.07
N PHE A 32 -34.31 -11.17 -9.39
CA PHE A 32 -33.52 -11.02 -10.62
C PHE A 32 -32.06 -10.75 -10.31
N GLY A 33 -31.25 -11.80 -10.50
CA GLY A 33 -29.80 -11.72 -10.69
C GLY A 33 -29.04 -11.17 -9.48
N ARG A 34 -28.49 -12.07 -8.65
CA ARG A 34 -27.34 -11.68 -7.83
C ARG A 34 -26.30 -11.13 -8.81
N ALA A 35 -26.01 -9.83 -8.76
CA ALA A 35 -24.98 -9.23 -9.59
C ALA A 35 -23.71 -10.08 -9.42
N GLU A 36 -23.17 -10.57 -10.53
CA GLU A 36 -21.94 -11.35 -10.50
C GLU A 36 -20.88 -10.52 -9.77
N PRO A 37 -20.22 -11.06 -8.74
CA PRO A 37 -19.31 -10.27 -7.94
C PRO A 37 -18.12 -9.83 -8.80
N ASP A 38 -17.82 -8.55 -8.78
CA ASP A 38 -16.63 -8.00 -9.42
C ASP A 38 -15.39 -8.54 -8.69
N LEU A 39 -14.76 -9.56 -9.27
CA LEU A 39 -13.56 -10.19 -8.73
C LEU A 39 -12.40 -9.19 -8.64
N VAL A 40 -12.32 -8.25 -9.59
CA VAL A 40 -11.30 -7.20 -9.56
C VAL A 40 -11.53 -6.25 -8.38
N ALA A 41 -12.77 -5.80 -8.15
CA ALA A 41 -13.08 -4.96 -6.99
C ALA A 41 -12.79 -5.67 -5.67
N THR A 42 -13.10 -6.96 -5.60
CA THR A 42 -12.87 -7.79 -4.41
C THR A 42 -11.37 -7.89 -4.08
N TYR A 43 -10.54 -8.23 -5.06
CA TYR A 43 -9.14 -8.57 -4.83
C TYR A 43 -8.14 -7.42 -5.04
N VAL A 44 -8.49 -6.41 -5.83
CA VAL A 44 -7.61 -5.25 -6.12
C VAL A 44 -8.02 -4.04 -5.30
N PHE A 45 -9.31 -3.73 -5.21
CA PHE A 45 -9.78 -2.54 -4.49
C PHE A 45 -9.94 -2.77 -2.99
N ASN A 46 -9.79 -4.02 -2.54
CA ASN A 46 -10.05 -4.49 -1.17
C ASN A 46 -11.50 -4.19 -0.74
N GLY A 47 -12.46 -4.44 -1.63
CA GLY A 47 -13.90 -4.26 -1.35
C GLY A 47 -14.41 -2.82 -1.42
N ARG A 48 -13.56 -1.85 -1.81
CA ARG A 48 -13.99 -0.48 -2.13
C ARG A 48 -14.60 -0.40 -3.52
N ASP A 49 -15.49 0.56 -3.73
CA ASP A 49 -15.97 0.89 -5.07
C ASP A 49 -14.87 1.55 -5.92
N GLU A 50 -15.02 1.46 -7.24
CA GLU A 50 -14.02 1.94 -8.20
C GLU A 50 -13.77 3.45 -8.09
N ALA A 51 -14.83 4.25 -7.86
CA ALA A 51 -14.73 5.70 -7.82
C ALA A 51 -13.92 6.15 -6.60
N THR A 52 -14.21 5.58 -5.42
CA THR A 52 -13.44 5.80 -4.19
C THR A 52 -11.99 5.36 -4.36
N PHE A 53 -11.75 4.17 -4.92
CA PHE A 53 -10.40 3.67 -5.14
C PHE A 53 -9.60 4.57 -6.11
N ARG A 54 -10.23 5.02 -7.19
CA ARG A 54 -9.64 5.97 -8.15
C ARG A 54 -9.29 7.30 -7.49
N ALA A 55 -10.18 7.85 -6.67
CA ALA A 55 -9.94 9.09 -5.94
C ALA A 55 -8.78 8.96 -4.94
N ASP A 56 -8.67 7.82 -4.24
CA ASP A 56 -7.56 7.54 -3.34
C ASP A 56 -6.22 7.51 -4.09
N LEU A 57 -6.16 6.89 -5.27
CA LEU A 57 -4.96 6.86 -6.10
C LEU A 57 -4.55 8.25 -6.59
N GLN A 58 -5.52 9.07 -7.00
CA GLN A 58 -5.26 10.47 -7.37
C GLN A 58 -4.73 11.28 -6.18
N ARG A 59 -5.31 11.08 -4.99
CA ARG A 59 -4.86 11.73 -3.75
C ARG A 59 -3.42 11.33 -3.40
N GLN A 60 -3.07 10.05 -3.56
CA GLN A 60 -1.70 9.58 -3.36
C GLN A 60 -0.73 10.30 -4.31
N GLY A 61 -1.08 10.44 -5.59
CA GLY A 61 -0.28 11.19 -6.55
C GLY A 61 -0.14 12.67 -6.17
N ALA A 62 -1.22 13.31 -5.75
CA ALA A 62 -1.18 14.70 -5.27
C ALA A 62 -0.25 14.88 -4.05
N VAL A 63 -0.27 13.94 -3.11
CA VAL A 63 0.67 13.94 -1.97
C VAL A 63 2.13 13.81 -2.43
N GLN A 64 2.42 13.01 -3.46
CA GLN A 64 3.78 12.92 -4.01
C GLN A 64 4.22 14.23 -4.66
N LEU A 65 3.34 14.89 -5.41
CA LEU A 65 3.62 16.20 -6.01
C LEU A 65 3.85 17.27 -4.94
N GLN A 66 3.01 17.32 -3.90
CA GLN A 66 3.20 18.23 -2.77
C GLN A 66 4.53 18.00 -2.07
N ARG A 67 4.93 16.73 -1.86
CA ARG A 67 6.25 16.41 -1.31
C ARG A 67 7.39 16.92 -2.19
N LEU A 68 7.27 16.79 -3.51
CA LEU A 68 8.26 17.35 -4.43
C LEU A 68 8.36 18.87 -4.29
N GLN A 69 7.23 19.57 -4.16
CA GLN A 69 7.18 21.03 -3.97
C GLN A 69 7.83 21.50 -2.65
N THR A 70 7.96 20.62 -1.65
CA THR A 70 8.73 20.94 -0.43
C THR A 70 10.25 20.93 -0.63
N VAL A 71 10.72 20.37 -1.76
CA VAL A 71 12.14 20.19 -2.07
C VAL A 71 12.59 21.12 -3.19
N VAL A 72 11.71 21.34 -4.18
CA VAL A 72 11.99 22.19 -5.33
C VAL A 72 10.81 23.13 -5.59
N GLU A 73 11.11 24.37 -5.94
CA GLU A 73 10.10 25.31 -6.42
C GLU A 73 9.71 24.94 -7.85
N LEU A 74 8.45 24.56 -8.07
CA LEU A 74 7.93 24.23 -9.39
C LEU A 74 7.22 25.44 -9.99
N THR A 75 7.39 25.64 -11.30
CA THR A 75 6.52 26.57 -12.04
C THR A 75 5.12 25.98 -12.21
N ASP A 76 4.13 26.81 -12.53
CA ASP A 76 2.77 26.35 -12.84
C ASP A 76 2.77 25.35 -14.00
N GLN A 77 3.59 25.59 -15.03
CA GLN A 77 3.71 24.70 -16.18
C GLN A 77 4.30 23.33 -15.79
N GLN A 78 5.31 23.30 -14.92
CA GLN A 78 5.89 22.05 -14.41
C GLN A 78 4.87 21.28 -13.57
N THR A 79 4.15 21.99 -12.70
CA THR A 79 3.09 21.42 -11.84
C THR A 79 2.00 20.78 -12.70
N GLN A 80 1.46 21.49 -13.70
CA GLN A 80 0.43 20.97 -14.59
C GLN A 80 0.89 19.73 -15.38
N LYS A 81 2.14 19.71 -15.87
CA LYS A 81 2.71 18.55 -16.57
C LYS A 81 2.77 17.32 -15.66
N LEU A 82 3.22 17.49 -14.42
CA LEU A 82 3.33 16.40 -13.45
C LEU A 82 1.96 15.90 -12.97
N GLU A 83 0.99 16.79 -12.78
CA GLU A 83 -0.40 16.41 -12.51
C GLU A 83 -1.01 15.60 -13.66
N LEU A 84 -0.75 16.00 -14.92
CA LEU A 84 -1.21 15.26 -16.08
C LEU A 84 -0.56 13.87 -16.14
N ALA A 85 0.72 13.76 -15.78
CA ALA A 85 1.41 12.48 -15.70
C ALA A 85 0.78 11.55 -14.65
N ILE A 86 0.47 12.07 -13.45
CA ILE A 86 -0.25 11.34 -12.39
C ILE A 86 -1.62 10.86 -12.90
N LYS A 87 -2.40 11.75 -13.53
CA LYS A 87 -3.70 11.39 -14.14
C LYS A 87 -3.53 10.29 -15.20
N GLY A 88 -2.48 10.39 -16.01
CA GLY A 88 -2.10 9.37 -17.00
C GLY A 88 -1.80 8.01 -16.38
N ASP A 89 -1.05 7.97 -15.28
CA ASP A 89 -0.75 6.73 -14.55
C ASP A 89 -2.00 6.07 -13.98
N VAL A 90 -2.89 6.86 -13.38
CA VAL A 90 -4.20 6.38 -12.89
C VAL A 90 -5.05 5.85 -14.05
N THR A 91 -5.17 6.60 -15.15
CA THR A 91 -5.94 6.17 -16.32
C THR A 91 -5.40 4.87 -16.92
N ARG A 92 -4.07 4.73 -17.05
CA ARG A 92 -3.45 3.49 -17.54
C ARG A 92 -3.78 2.31 -16.63
N PHE A 93 -3.65 2.49 -15.32
CA PHE A 93 -4.02 1.43 -14.37
C PHE A 93 -5.48 0.99 -14.54
N PHE A 94 -6.42 1.93 -14.70
CA PHE A 94 -7.83 1.57 -14.87
C PHE A 94 -8.17 0.98 -16.24
N ARG A 95 -7.39 1.28 -17.28
CA ARG A 95 -7.47 0.54 -18.54
C ARG A 95 -7.08 -0.92 -18.33
N ASP A 96 -5.95 -1.16 -17.65
CA ASP A 96 -5.47 -2.52 -17.36
C ASP A 96 -6.48 -3.28 -16.45
N VAL A 97 -7.15 -2.58 -15.52
CA VAL A 97 -8.30 -3.10 -14.74
C VAL A 97 -9.45 -3.52 -15.64
N GLY A 98 -9.81 -2.71 -16.64
CA GLY A 98 -10.88 -3.02 -17.59
C GLY A 98 -10.58 -4.30 -18.37
N GLU A 99 -9.36 -4.43 -18.88
CA GLU A 99 -8.89 -5.62 -19.60
C GLU A 99 -8.97 -6.89 -18.73
N VAL A 100 -8.54 -6.82 -17.46
CA VAL A 100 -8.66 -7.96 -16.54
C VAL A 100 -10.11 -8.25 -16.18
N ARG A 101 -10.96 -7.22 -16.01
CA ARG A 101 -12.38 -7.40 -15.71
C ARG A 101 -13.08 -8.18 -16.82
N GLU A 102 -12.80 -7.85 -18.09
CA GLU A 102 -13.28 -8.60 -19.26
C GLU A 102 -12.84 -10.08 -19.24
N GLN A 103 -11.58 -10.34 -18.88
CA GLN A 103 -11.05 -11.71 -18.78
C GLN A 103 -11.70 -12.53 -17.65
N THR A 104 -12.11 -11.87 -16.58
CA THR A 104 -12.71 -12.52 -15.40
C THR A 104 -14.24 -12.64 -15.45
N GLN A 105 -14.89 -12.06 -16.48
CA GLN A 105 -16.34 -12.04 -16.58
C GLN A 105 -16.92 -13.44 -16.81
N GLY A 106 -17.95 -13.81 -16.05
CA GLY A 106 -18.62 -15.11 -16.17
C GLY A 106 -17.85 -16.29 -15.55
N VAL A 107 -16.71 -16.04 -14.87
CA VAL A 107 -15.91 -17.12 -14.29
C VAL A 107 -16.64 -17.76 -13.12
N ASN A 108 -16.83 -19.09 -13.20
CA ASN A 108 -17.41 -19.87 -12.12
C ASN A 108 -16.45 -19.94 -10.92
N GLN A 109 -16.78 -19.23 -9.83
CA GLN A 109 -15.98 -19.22 -8.60
C GLN A 109 -15.88 -20.56 -7.88
N ASN A 110 -16.76 -21.53 -8.20
CA ASN A 110 -16.68 -22.88 -7.65
C ASN A 110 -15.69 -23.77 -8.40
N ASP A 111 -15.20 -23.34 -9.57
CA ASP A 111 -14.17 -24.05 -10.33
C ASP A 111 -12.78 -23.57 -9.89
N GLN A 112 -12.06 -24.46 -9.19
CA GLN A 112 -10.72 -24.18 -8.69
C GLN A 112 -9.71 -23.87 -9.80
N ALA A 113 -9.80 -24.54 -10.95
CA ALA A 113 -8.89 -24.32 -12.06
C ALA A 113 -9.14 -22.95 -12.70
N ALA A 114 -10.41 -22.57 -12.87
CA ALA A 114 -10.78 -21.25 -13.36
C ALA A 114 -10.35 -20.13 -12.38
N MET A 115 -10.53 -20.34 -11.08
CA MET A 115 -10.07 -19.37 -10.05
C MET A 115 -8.55 -19.25 -9.99
N GLN A 116 -7.81 -20.33 -10.23
CA GLN A 116 -6.35 -20.27 -10.35
C GLN A 116 -5.93 -19.37 -11.52
N GLN A 117 -6.67 -19.40 -12.63
CA GLN A 117 -6.42 -18.52 -13.77
C GLN A 117 -6.75 -17.05 -13.46
N VAL A 118 -7.87 -16.79 -12.78
CA VAL A 118 -8.22 -15.43 -12.30
C VAL A 118 -7.10 -14.84 -11.46
N TRP A 119 -6.52 -15.63 -10.56
CA TRP A 119 -5.40 -15.17 -9.74
C TRP A 119 -4.19 -14.73 -10.58
N GLN A 120 -3.88 -15.40 -11.68
CA GLN A 120 -2.77 -14.99 -12.55
C GLN A 120 -2.99 -13.61 -13.17
N TRP A 121 -4.23 -13.27 -13.51
CA TRP A 121 -4.57 -11.96 -14.10
C TRP A 121 -4.67 -10.85 -13.06
N VAL A 122 -5.24 -11.14 -11.89
CA VAL A 122 -5.50 -10.16 -10.83
C VAL A 122 -4.24 -9.80 -10.03
N MET A 123 -3.35 -10.77 -9.79
CA MET A 123 -2.20 -10.57 -8.91
C MET A 123 -1.30 -9.40 -9.32
N PRO A 124 -0.92 -9.22 -10.61
CA PRO A 124 -0.10 -8.08 -11.02
C PRO A 124 -0.73 -6.71 -10.70
N LEU A 125 -2.05 -6.57 -10.90
CA LEU A 125 -2.78 -5.33 -10.57
C LEU A 125 -2.80 -5.09 -9.07
N ARG A 126 -3.06 -6.15 -8.28
CA ARG A 126 -3.02 -6.08 -6.83
C ARG A 126 -1.65 -5.65 -6.34
N GLU A 127 -0.57 -6.26 -6.82
CA GLU A 127 0.79 -5.90 -6.43
C GLU A 127 1.14 -4.45 -6.79
N ARG A 128 0.76 -4.00 -7.99
CA ARG A 128 0.95 -2.61 -8.42
C ARG A 128 0.18 -1.64 -7.54
N SER A 129 -1.05 -1.98 -7.14
CA SER A 129 -1.84 -1.16 -6.21
C SER A 129 -1.24 -1.07 -4.81
N MET A 130 -0.70 -2.18 -4.29
CA MET A 130 -0.08 -2.23 -2.96
C MET A 130 1.24 -1.47 -2.91
N ARG A 131 2.03 -1.51 -3.99
CA ARG A 131 3.28 -0.74 -4.13
C ARG A 131 3.01 0.77 -4.26
N GLY A 132 1.82 1.13 -4.74
CA GLY A 132 1.47 2.47 -5.17
C GLY A 132 1.73 2.67 -6.66
N LEU A 133 0.85 3.42 -7.34
CA LEU A 133 0.94 3.63 -8.80
C LEU A 133 2.08 4.56 -9.23
N ILE A 134 2.51 5.43 -8.32
CA ILE A 134 3.59 6.38 -8.56
C ILE A 134 4.88 5.75 -8.06
N ASP A 135 5.45 4.86 -8.89
CA ASP A 135 6.72 4.19 -8.66
C ASP A 135 7.76 4.58 -9.73
N GLU A 136 8.90 3.90 -9.75
CA GLU A 136 9.99 4.24 -10.67
C GLU A 136 9.67 4.01 -12.15
N ASP A 137 8.69 3.15 -12.45
CA ASP A 137 8.30 2.82 -13.81
C ASP A 137 7.13 3.70 -14.31
N SER A 138 6.54 4.48 -13.41
CA SER A 138 5.41 5.39 -13.68
C SER A 138 5.74 6.51 -14.68
N LEU A 139 4.72 7.00 -15.37
CA LEU A 139 4.82 8.15 -16.26
C LEU A 139 5.24 9.40 -15.47
N TYR A 140 4.71 9.59 -14.26
CA TYR A 140 5.15 10.67 -13.36
C TYR A 140 6.66 10.66 -13.14
N GLN A 141 7.25 9.52 -12.79
CA GLN A 141 8.69 9.44 -12.55
C GLN A 141 9.52 9.75 -13.80
N ARG A 142 9.10 9.24 -14.97
CA ARG A 142 9.77 9.56 -16.25
C ARG A 142 9.65 11.04 -16.62
N MET A 143 8.49 11.64 -16.32
CA MET A 143 8.26 13.06 -16.58
C MET A 143 9.06 13.95 -15.63
N LEU A 144 9.38 13.52 -14.40
CA LEU A 144 10.22 14.31 -13.49
C LEU A 144 11.58 14.64 -14.10
N GLU A 145 12.24 13.66 -14.69
CA GLU A 145 13.58 13.81 -15.27
C GLU A 145 13.62 14.83 -16.42
N THR A 146 12.53 14.95 -17.18
CA THR A 146 12.43 15.86 -18.34
C THR A 146 11.72 17.17 -18.03
N THR A 147 11.01 17.26 -16.90
CA THR A 147 10.25 18.45 -16.50
C THR A 147 11.06 19.37 -15.59
N LEU A 148 11.91 18.80 -14.72
CA LEU A 148 12.79 19.57 -13.85
C LEU A 148 13.99 20.07 -14.64
N ASN A 149 14.43 21.29 -14.33
CA ASN A 149 15.73 21.76 -14.81
C ASN A 149 16.86 21.10 -14.01
N GLU A 150 18.11 21.31 -14.44
CA GLU A 150 19.28 20.65 -13.84
C GLU A 150 19.44 20.93 -12.33
N SER A 151 19.19 22.16 -11.89
CA SER A 151 19.33 22.53 -10.47
C SER A 151 18.22 21.91 -9.61
N GLN A 152 16.97 21.92 -10.08
CA GLN A 152 15.86 21.24 -9.43
C GLN A 152 16.09 19.73 -9.37
N TRP A 153 16.59 19.13 -10.45
CA TRP A 153 16.89 17.70 -10.50
C TRP A 153 17.96 17.31 -9.47
N ALA A 154 19.04 18.09 -9.37
CA ALA A 154 20.10 17.86 -8.39
C ALA A 154 19.57 17.92 -6.95
N LEU A 155 18.71 18.89 -6.62
CA LEU A 155 18.06 18.99 -5.31
C LEU A 155 17.17 17.78 -5.02
N TYR A 156 16.38 17.35 -6.00
CA TYR A 156 15.52 16.18 -5.87
C TYR A 156 16.32 14.90 -5.64
N VAL A 157 17.41 14.69 -6.39
CA VAL A 157 18.31 13.53 -6.23
C VAL A 157 18.94 13.53 -4.84
N ALA A 158 19.47 14.67 -4.39
CA ALA A 158 20.06 14.81 -3.05
C ALA A 158 19.04 14.51 -1.94
N TYR A 159 17.79 15.00 -2.10
CA TYR A 159 16.70 14.69 -1.19
C TYR A 159 16.36 13.20 -1.14
N ARG A 160 16.27 12.53 -2.30
CA ARG A 160 16.02 11.08 -2.38
C ARG A 160 17.11 10.29 -1.66
N GLU A 161 18.37 10.66 -1.87
CA GLU A 161 19.49 9.99 -1.21
C GLU A 161 19.42 10.17 0.30
N ARG A 162 19.23 11.41 0.78
CA ARG A 162 19.09 11.70 2.21
C ARG A 162 17.96 10.91 2.86
N ARG A 163 16.80 10.82 2.18
CA ARG A 163 15.65 10.02 2.62
C ARG A 163 16.00 8.54 2.71
N ARG A 164 16.72 7.99 1.72
CA ARG A 164 17.17 6.59 1.72
C ARG A 164 18.12 6.33 2.89
N THR A 165 19.12 7.18 3.10
CA THR A 165 20.06 7.05 4.22
C THR A 165 19.33 7.12 5.57
N ALA A 166 18.40 8.06 5.72
CA ALA A 166 17.61 8.19 6.95
C ALA A 166 16.72 6.96 7.20
N GLU A 167 16.10 6.41 6.16
CA GLU A 167 15.30 5.18 6.26
C GLU A 167 16.15 3.96 6.62
N ALA A 168 17.31 3.79 5.98
CA ALA A 168 18.26 2.74 6.32
C ALA A 168 18.69 2.83 7.79
N HIS A 169 19.05 4.03 8.25
CA HIS A 169 19.44 4.27 9.63
C HIS A 169 18.29 3.94 10.62
N ALA A 170 17.06 4.36 10.32
CA ALA A 170 15.89 4.04 11.16
C ALA A 170 15.62 2.53 11.25
N ILE A 171 15.76 1.79 10.14
CA ILE A 171 15.60 0.33 10.11
C ILE A 171 16.69 -0.35 10.93
N ILE A 172 17.94 0.13 10.85
CA ILE A 172 19.06 -0.38 11.64
C ILE A 172 18.82 -0.15 13.13
N LEU A 173 18.42 1.07 13.53
CA LEU A 173 18.10 1.38 14.92
C LEU A 173 16.96 0.51 15.46
N TYR A 174 15.90 0.33 14.67
CA TYR A 174 14.80 -0.58 15.02
C TYR A 174 15.32 -2.02 15.21
N THR A 175 16.17 -2.50 14.30
CA THR A 175 16.72 -3.86 14.37
C THR A 175 17.58 -4.06 15.60
N VAL A 176 18.46 -3.11 15.93
CA VAL A 176 19.28 -3.17 17.14
C VAL A 176 18.40 -3.10 18.40
N SER A 177 17.33 -2.31 18.38
CA SER A 177 16.34 -2.31 19.47
C SER A 177 15.65 -3.65 19.64
N GLU A 178 15.27 -4.33 18.54
CA GLU A 178 14.65 -5.66 18.61
C GLU A 178 15.65 -6.73 19.08
N LEU A 179 16.92 -6.64 18.67
CA LEU A 179 17.99 -7.49 19.20
C LEU A 179 18.17 -7.30 20.71
N ASP A 180 18.17 -6.06 21.20
CA ASP A 180 18.33 -5.74 22.63
C ASP A 180 17.20 -6.33 23.50
N ARG A 181 16.01 -6.52 22.91
CA ARG A 181 14.89 -7.20 23.60
C ARG A 181 15.09 -8.70 23.72
N LEU A 182 15.77 -9.30 22.75
CA LEU A 182 16.03 -10.74 22.71
C LEU A 182 17.33 -11.11 23.45
N LEU A 183 18.29 -10.19 23.48
CA LEU A 183 19.63 -10.35 24.01
C LEU A 183 19.98 -9.09 24.80
N PRO A 184 20.33 -9.16 26.09
CA PRO A 184 20.70 -7.97 26.84
C PRO A 184 22.00 -7.40 26.27
N LEU A 185 21.93 -6.25 25.60
CA LEU A 185 23.11 -5.56 25.05
C LEU A 185 23.52 -4.41 25.99
N MET A 186 24.83 -4.20 26.12
CA MET A 186 25.34 -2.97 26.74
C MET A 186 25.20 -1.79 25.79
N HIS A 187 25.19 -0.56 26.33
CA HIS A 187 25.09 0.66 25.52
C HIS A 187 26.19 0.76 24.45
N LYS A 188 27.44 0.43 24.81
CA LYS A 188 28.57 0.41 23.87
C LYS A 188 28.37 -0.60 22.74
N GLN A 189 27.79 -1.76 23.04
CA GLN A 189 27.50 -2.80 22.04
C GLN A 189 26.41 -2.36 21.07
N ARG A 190 25.35 -1.70 21.57
CA ARG A 190 24.31 -1.11 20.71
C ARG A 190 24.90 -0.09 19.74
N GLN A 191 25.73 0.84 20.23
CA GLN A 191 26.38 1.85 19.37
C GLN A 191 27.27 1.20 18.31
N ALA A 192 28.16 0.29 18.72
CA ALA A 192 29.06 -0.40 17.81
C ALA A 192 28.31 -1.27 16.78
N LEU A 193 27.18 -1.89 17.15
CA LEU A 193 26.34 -2.61 16.19
C LEU A 193 25.69 -1.67 15.16
N VAL A 194 25.21 -0.50 15.59
CA VAL A 194 24.64 0.49 14.66
C VAL A 194 25.68 0.94 13.64
N GLU A 195 26.89 1.29 14.11
CA GLU A 195 28.01 1.67 13.25
C GLU A 195 28.38 0.55 12.28
N LEU A 196 28.53 -0.68 12.79
CA LEU A 196 28.84 -1.87 12.00
C LEU A 196 27.81 -2.15 10.91
N LEU A 197 26.52 -1.96 11.21
CA LEU A 197 25.42 -2.17 10.26
C LEU A 197 25.30 -1.05 9.23
N LEU A 198 25.65 0.19 9.58
CA LEU A 198 25.64 1.33 8.66
C LEU A 198 26.73 1.22 7.58
N GLU A 199 27.78 0.45 7.83
CA GLU A 199 28.81 0.15 6.82
C GLU A 199 28.35 -0.87 5.76
N GLN A 200 27.27 -1.61 6.04
CA GLN A 200 26.78 -2.63 5.12
C GLN A 200 25.96 -2.02 3.99
N PRO A 201 26.00 -2.59 2.78
CA PRO A 201 25.12 -2.18 1.70
C PRO A 201 23.65 -2.41 2.11
N PHE A 202 22.83 -1.37 1.97
CA PHE A 202 21.41 -1.43 2.26
C PHE A 202 20.61 -1.63 0.97
N PRO A 203 19.56 -2.48 0.95
CA PRO A 203 18.83 -2.76 -0.28
C PRO A 203 18.14 -1.50 -0.80
N ARG A 204 18.28 -1.24 -2.10
CA ARG A 204 17.70 -0.07 -2.78
C ARG A 204 16.19 -0.14 -2.87
N LYS A 205 15.62 -1.35 -2.89
CA LYS A 205 14.18 -1.60 -3.02
C LYS A 205 13.74 -2.74 -2.12
N PHE A 206 12.68 -2.48 -1.37
CA PHE A 206 11.94 -3.46 -0.57
C PHE A 206 10.51 -2.94 -0.37
N ARG A 207 9.56 -3.85 -0.17
CA ARG A 207 8.16 -3.49 0.10
C ARG A 207 8.01 -3.04 1.55
N PRO A 208 7.03 -2.18 1.90
CA PRO A 208 6.84 -1.69 3.26
C PRO A 208 6.72 -2.80 4.32
N GLU A 209 6.06 -3.91 4.00
CA GLU A 209 5.92 -5.09 4.85
C GLU A 209 7.26 -5.80 5.13
N GLN A 210 8.27 -5.59 4.29
CA GLN A 210 9.60 -6.18 4.46
C GLN A 210 10.47 -5.39 5.43
N LYS A 211 10.10 -4.14 5.76
CA LYS A 211 10.87 -3.26 6.66
C LYS A 211 11.22 -3.93 7.99
N ALA A 212 10.30 -4.74 8.51
CA ALA A 212 10.46 -5.45 9.78
C ALA A 212 11.66 -6.42 9.78
N TYR A 213 12.05 -6.98 8.64
CA TYR A 213 13.11 -7.98 8.55
C TYR A 213 14.31 -7.59 7.70
N VAL A 214 14.23 -6.50 6.92
CA VAL A 214 15.36 -6.02 6.10
C VAL A 214 16.61 -5.77 6.95
N GLY A 215 16.48 -5.20 8.15
CA GLY A 215 17.64 -4.99 9.02
C GLY A 215 18.28 -6.29 9.51
N PHE A 216 17.52 -7.36 9.73
CA PHE A 216 18.10 -8.69 10.04
C PHE A 216 18.81 -9.31 8.83
N LEU A 217 18.37 -9.00 7.60
CA LEU A 217 19.07 -9.40 6.38
C LEU A 217 20.38 -8.62 6.16
N VAL A 218 20.43 -7.36 6.60
CA VAL A 218 21.67 -6.56 6.64
C VAL A 218 22.60 -7.12 7.71
N LEU A 219 22.07 -7.43 8.90
CA LEU A 219 22.80 -8.09 9.98
C LEU A 219 23.45 -9.40 9.51
N GLY A 220 22.74 -10.21 8.71
CA GLY A 220 23.29 -11.45 8.17
C GLY A 220 24.38 -11.30 7.11
N ARG A 221 24.71 -10.08 6.67
CA ARG A 221 25.85 -9.80 5.78
C ARG A 221 27.12 -9.45 6.52
N VAL A 222 27.02 -9.10 7.79
CA VAL A 222 28.18 -8.81 8.61
C VAL A 222 28.95 -10.11 8.83
N ASP A 223 30.27 -10.05 8.59
CA ASP A 223 31.16 -11.17 8.84
C ASP A 223 31.17 -11.54 10.33
N SER A 224 31.17 -12.85 10.64
CA SER A 224 31.05 -13.33 12.02
C SER A 224 32.20 -12.85 12.91
N THR A 225 33.40 -12.67 12.37
CA THR A 225 34.55 -12.16 13.14
C THR A 225 34.35 -10.72 13.60
N ARG A 226 33.58 -9.92 12.85
CA ARG A 226 33.24 -8.54 13.24
C ARG A 226 32.23 -8.50 14.38
N PHE A 227 31.34 -9.50 14.48
CA PHE A 227 30.46 -9.60 15.64
C PHE A 227 31.23 -9.90 16.91
N GLU A 228 32.23 -10.79 16.87
CA GLU A 228 33.05 -11.14 18.04
C GLU A 228 33.86 -9.94 18.60
N GLN A 229 34.10 -8.89 17.79
CA GLN A 229 34.72 -7.65 18.26
C GLN A 229 33.76 -6.77 19.08
N VAL A 230 32.45 -6.94 18.89
CA VAL A 230 31.40 -6.09 19.50
C VAL A 230 30.61 -6.85 20.57
N LEU A 231 30.43 -8.14 20.37
CA LEU A 231 29.55 -9.02 21.15
C LEU A 231 30.37 -10.11 21.84
N ASP A 232 29.92 -10.54 23.01
CA ASP A 232 30.49 -11.72 23.63
C ASP A 232 30.13 -12.99 22.84
N GLN A 233 30.81 -14.09 23.15
CA GLN A 233 30.64 -15.35 22.41
C GLN A 233 29.21 -15.89 22.43
N ASN A 234 28.47 -15.69 23.52
CA ASN A 234 27.09 -16.18 23.65
C ASN A 234 26.14 -15.31 22.84
N GLN A 235 26.31 -13.99 22.90
CA GLN A 235 25.56 -13.02 22.10
C GLN A 235 25.79 -13.25 20.60
N SER A 236 27.04 -13.44 20.16
CA SER A 236 27.39 -13.71 18.76
C SER A 236 26.70 -14.96 18.23
N LYS A 237 26.77 -16.08 18.97
CA LYS A 237 26.07 -17.33 18.60
C LYS A 237 24.55 -17.15 18.55
N ALA A 238 23.98 -16.32 19.43
CA ALA A 238 22.54 -16.07 19.41
C ALA A 238 22.13 -15.21 18.20
N VAL A 239 22.91 -14.19 17.85
CA VAL A 239 22.71 -13.38 16.64
C VAL A 239 22.76 -14.26 15.39
N GLU A 240 23.73 -15.17 15.28
CA GLU A 240 23.83 -16.12 14.15
C GLU A 240 22.57 -16.98 13.99
N ARG A 241 22.02 -17.49 15.11
CA ARG A 241 20.77 -18.26 15.09
C ARG A 241 19.58 -17.42 14.64
N ILE A 242 19.47 -16.19 15.12
CA ILE A 242 18.41 -15.26 14.71
C ILE A 242 18.51 -14.99 13.20
N VAL A 243 19.70 -14.61 12.73
CA VAL A 243 19.98 -14.34 11.31
C VAL A 243 19.65 -15.54 10.42
N ALA A 244 19.98 -16.76 10.87
CA ALA A 244 19.68 -17.98 10.12
C ALA A 244 18.19 -18.13 9.79
N GLY A 245 17.30 -17.69 10.69
CA GLY A 245 15.86 -17.67 10.46
C GLY A 245 15.41 -16.71 9.35
N TYR A 246 16.20 -15.68 9.05
CA TYR A 246 15.86 -14.67 8.04
C TYR A 246 16.42 -14.96 6.64
N LYS A 247 17.32 -15.94 6.47
CA LYS A 247 18.01 -16.19 5.18
C LYS A 247 17.05 -16.39 4.00
N ASN A 248 15.91 -17.04 4.23
CA ASN A 248 14.91 -17.32 3.20
C ASN A 248 14.12 -16.08 2.74
N PHE A 249 14.19 -14.97 3.48
CA PHE A 249 13.47 -13.73 3.16
C PHE A 249 14.27 -12.79 2.23
N ALA A 250 15.49 -13.17 1.85
CA ALA A 250 16.30 -12.37 0.93
C ALA A 250 15.75 -12.36 -0.52
N GLY A 251 14.85 -13.30 -0.85
CA GLY A 251 14.26 -13.42 -2.18
C GLY A 251 13.58 -12.13 -2.64
N GLY A 252 14.01 -11.59 -3.78
CA GLY A 252 13.41 -10.41 -4.41
C GLY A 252 13.96 -9.05 -3.96
N LEU A 253 14.90 -9.01 -3.00
CA LEU A 253 15.57 -7.76 -2.64
C LEU A 253 16.65 -7.39 -3.67
N LYS A 254 16.68 -6.11 -4.05
CA LYS A 254 17.73 -5.54 -4.91
C LYS A 254 18.70 -4.74 -4.04
N TRP A 255 19.94 -5.21 -3.98
CA TRP A 255 21.04 -4.62 -3.22
C TRP A 255 21.75 -3.54 -4.04
#